data_AF-A0A2M8F968-F1
#
_entry.id   AF-A0A2M8F968-F1
#
_cell.length_a   1.000
_cell.length_b   1.000
_cell.length_c   1.000
_cell.angle_alpha   90.00
_cell.angle_beta   90.00
_cell.angle_gamma   90.00
#
_symmetry.space_group_name_H-M   'P 1'
#
loop_
_entity.id
_entity.type
_entity.pdbx_description
1 polymer ?
#
loop_
_entity_poly.entity_id
_entity_poly.type
_entity_poly.pdbx_seq_one_letter_code
_entity_poly.pdbx_strand_id
1 'polypeptide(L)'
;MNELSANAALIPPDTSTSIFSIIILLLSFLGLIAVLSMFVFWLVAFIQVLTRNNLKESKWLWILLLLFVGPIGILAYFFVENRKKWGIASVIFLGLLPFVLVVYAIANMVLVTRI
;
A
#
# COMPACT_ATOMS: atom_id res chain seq x y z
N MET A 1 31.16 23.11 37.40
CA MET A 1 30.96 22.26 36.20
C MET A 1 29.65 21.47 36.19
N ASN A 2 28.86 21.42 37.28
CA ASN A 2 27.64 20.59 37.34
C ASN A 2 26.34 21.27 36.88
N GLU A 3 26.31 22.60 36.72
CA GLU A 3 25.06 23.30 36.37
C GLU A 3 24.81 23.40 34.86
N LEU A 4 25.85 23.32 34.03
CA LEU A 4 25.71 23.33 32.58
C LEU A 4 25.11 22.02 32.04
N SER A 5 25.40 20.88 32.69
CA SER A 5 24.80 19.58 32.35
C SER A 5 23.35 19.45 32.84
N ALA A 6 22.98 20.15 33.92
CA ALA A 6 21.62 20.14 34.44
C ALA A 6 20.64 20.90 33.54
N ASN A 7 21.10 21.98 32.89
CA ASN A 7 20.26 22.77 31.98
C ASN A 7 20.12 22.18 30.57
N ALA A 8 21.04 21.31 30.13
CA ALA A 8 20.92 20.62 28.85
C ALA A 8 19.78 19.59 28.82
N ALA A 9 19.33 19.10 29.98
CA ALA A 9 18.25 18.12 30.11
C ALA A 9 16.84 18.75 30.04
N LEU A 10 16.72 20.08 29.98
CA LEU A 10 15.44 20.80 29.97
C LEU A 10 15.04 21.35 28.61
N ILE A 11 15.78 21.04 27.53
CA ILE A 11 15.35 21.43 26.18
C ILE A 11 14.15 20.54 25.83
N PRO A 12 12.91 21.09 25.79
CA PRO A 12 11.75 20.30 25.46
C PRO A 12 11.93 19.74 24.04
N PRO A 13 11.42 18.53 23.75
CA PRO A 13 11.43 18.01 22.39
C PRO A 13 10.84 19.07 21.47
N ASP A 14 11.59 19.42 20.45
CA ASP A 14 11.20 20.41 19.47
C ASP A 14 9.86 19.99 18.87
N THR A 15 8.90 20.92 18.83
CA THR A 15 7.53 20.61 18.36
C THR A 15 7.53 20.05 16.93
N SER A 16 8.57 20.32 16.13
CA SER A 16 8.82 19.72 14.82
C SER A 16 8.96 18.20 14.86
N THR A 17 9.79 17.61 15.74
CA THR A 17 9.99 16.15 15.77
C THR A 17 8.72 15.39 16.14
N SER A 18 7.89 15.98 17.01
CA SER A 18 6.60 15.41 17.41
C SER A 18 5.61 15.34 16.24
N ILE A 19 5.50 16.42 15.45
CA ILE A 19 4.61 16.48 14.28
C ILE A 19 5.06 15.47 13.20
N PHE A 20 6.36 15.37 12.93
CA PHE A 20 6.90 14.40 11.96
C PHE A 20 6.59 12.95 12.34
N SER A 21 6.73 12.61 13.62
CA SER A 21 6.44 11.26 14.12
C SER A 21 4.98 10.85 13.89
N ILE A 22 4.05 11.79 14.09
CA ILE A 22 2.61 11.57 13.83
C ILE A 22 2.35 11.34 12.34
N ILE A 23 2.98 12.13 11.46
CA ILE A 23 2.82 11.97 10.01
C ILE A 23 3.30 10.59 9.54
N ILE A 24 4.46 10.13 10.02
CA ILE A 24 5.02 8.83 9.67
C ILE A 24 4.12 7.69 10.16
N LEU A 25 3.59 7.80 11.38
CA LEU A 25 2.63 6.85 11.91
C LEU A 25 1.38 6.76 11.03
N LEU A 26 0.80 7.90 10.64
CA LEU A 26 -0.37 7.96 9.76
C LEU A 26 -0.10 7.34 8.38
N LEU A 27 1.07 7.64 7.78
CA LEU A 27 1.48 7.03 6.52
C LEU A 27 1.63 5.51 6.63
N SER A 28 2.17 5.02 7.74
CA SER A 28 2.38 3.59 7.99
C SER A 28 1.03 2.86 8.10
N PHE A 29 0.07 3.45 8.82
CA PHE A 29 -1.30 2.93 8.88
C PHE A 29 -1.98 2.93 7.50
N LEU A 30 -1.80 3.99 6.72
CA LEU A 30 -2.35 4.07 5.37
C LEU A 30 -1.77 2.99 4.45
N GLY A 31 -0.46 2.72 4.56
CA GLY A 31 0.22 1.63 3.85
C GLY A 31 -0.35 0.26 4.22
N LEU A 32 -0.58 0.00 5.51
CA LEU A 32 -1.20 -1.24 5.98
C LEU A 32 -2.61 -1.44 5.39
N ILE A 33 -3.43 -0.39 5.43
CA ILE A 33 -4.79 -0.41 4.87
C ILE A 33 -4.75 -0.68 3.36
N ALA A 34 -3.80 -0.09 2.64
CA ALA A 34 -3.63 -0.30 1.20
C ALA A 34 -3.30 -1.77 0.88
N VAL A 35 -2.36 -2.37 1.62
CA VAL A 35 -1.98 -3.80 1.44
C VAL A 35 -3.16 -4.72 1.73
N LEU A 36 -3.87 -4.48 2.85
CA LEU A 36 -5.07 -5.27 3.21
C LEU A 36 -6.16 -5.16 2.14
N SER A 37 -6.40 -3.95 1.63
CA SER A 37 -7.39 -3.72 0.58
C SER A 37 -7.03 -4.46 -0.71
N MET A 38 -5.74 -4.47 -1.08
CA MET A 38 -5.25 -5.26 -2.22
C MET A 38 -5.48 -6.75 -2.03
N PHE A 39 -5.19 -7.27 -0.85
CA PHE A 39 -5.37 -8.68 -0.53
C PHE A 39 -6.85 -9.09 -0.61
N VAL A 40 -7.76 -8.26 -0.10
CA VAL A 40 -9.20 -8.47 -0.23
C VAL A 40 -9.62 -8.46 -1.71
N PHE A 41 -9.13 -7.50 -2.51
CA PHE A 41 -9.41 -7.46 -3.95
C PHE A 41 -8.92 -8.71 -4.68
N TRP A 42 -7.74 -9.21 -4.31
CA TRP A 42 -7.19 -10.45 -4.85
C TRP A 42 -8.08 -11.65 -4.52
N LEU A 43 -8.52 -11.79 -3.27
CA LEU A 43 -9.45 -12.84 -2.87
C LEU A 43 -10.79 -12.75 -3.61
N VAL A 44 -11.34 -11.54 -3.76
CA VAL A 44 -12.59 -11.32 -4.51
C VAL A 44 -12.44 -11.76 -5.97
N ALA A 45 -11.34 -11.37 -6.64
CA ALA A 45 -11.06 -11.78 -8.00
C ALA A 45 -10.90 -13.30 -8.12
N PHE A 46 -10.21 -13.93 -7.17
CA PHE A 46 -10.02 -15.36 -7.10
C PHE A 46 -11.35 -16.11 -6.95
N ILE A 47 -12.20 -15.68 -6.01
CA ILE A 47 -13.54 -16.26 -5.81
C ILE A 47 -14.40 -16.07 -7.05
N GLN A 48 -14.34 -14.91 -7.72
CA GLN A 48 -15.08 -14.67 -8.96
C GLN A 48 -14.66 -15.63 -10.09
N VAL A 49 -13.37 -15.93 -10.21
CA VAL A 49 -12.87 -16.93 -11.18
C VAL A 49 -13.35 -18.33 -10.82
N LEU A 50 -13.34 -18.70 -9.54
CA LEU A 50 -13.80 -20.02 -9.10
C LEU A 50 -15.31 -20.23 -9.26
N THR A 51 -16.10 -19.19 -9.07
CA THR A 51 -17.58 -19.26 -9.13
C THR A 51 -18.14 -19.15 -10.55
N ARG A 52 -17.40 -18.55 -11.49
CA ARG A 52 -17.84 -18.46 -12.89
C ARG A 52 -17.51 -19.71 -13.69
N ASN A 53 -18.50 -20.17 -14.45
CA ASN A 53 -18.36 -21.26 -15.41
C ASN A 53 -18.28 -20.77 -16.87
N ASN A 54 -18.68 -19.52 -17.15
CA ASN A 54 -18.68 -18.91 -18.49
C ASN A 54 -17.56 -17.86 -18.60
N LEU A 55 -16.30 -18.29 -18.51
CA LEU A 55 -15.15 -17.43 -18.78
C LEU A 55 -14.77 -17.54 -20.26
N LYS A 56 -14.31 -16.45 -20.88
CA LYS A 56 -13.85 -16.46 -22.28
C LYS A 56 -12.68 -17.42 -22.50
N GLU A 57 -11.81 -17.53 -21.49
CA GLU A 57 -10.61 -18.36 -21.49
C GLU A 57 -10.73 -19.52 -20.50
N SER A 58 -9.82 -20.48 -20.59
CA SER A 58 -9.75 -21.61 -19.65
C SER A 58 -9.67 -21.14 -18.19
N LYS A 59 -10.56 -21.67 -17.35
CA LYS A 59 -10.62 -21.38 -15.91
C LYS A 59 -9.28 -21.66 -15.21
N TRP A 60 -8.59 -22.72 -15.62
CA TRP A 60 -7.28 -23.08 -15.08
C TRP A 60 -6.21 -22.04 -15.36
N LEU A 61 -6.25 -21.41 -16.54
CA LEU A 61 -5.31 -20.37 -16.92
C LEU A 61 -5.47 -19.14 -16.02
N TRP A 62 -6.70 -18.73 -15.73
CA TRP A 62 -6.97 -17.62 -14.80
C TRP A 62 -6.53 -17.91 -13.37
N ILE A 63 -6.77 -19.13 -12.88
CA ILE A 63 -6.31 -19.54 -11.55
C ILE A 63 -4.78 -19.47 -11.47
N LEU A 64 -4.07 -19.99 -12.47
CA LEU A 64 -2.61 -19.91 -12.56
C LEU A 64 -2.15 -18.44 -12.59
N LEU A 65 -2.79 -17.61 -13.42
CA LEU A 65 -2.45 -16.20 -13.55
C LEU A 65 -2.63 -15.45 -12.22
N LEU A 66 -3.76 -15.63 -11.54
CA LEU A 66 -4.03 -14.99 -10.25
C LEU A 66 -3.08 -15.47 -9.14
N LEU A 67 -2.68 -16.74 -9.17
CA LEU A 67 -1.79 -17.32 -8.16
C LEU A 67 -0.33 -16.89 -8.34
N PHE A 68 0.19 -16.91 -9.58
CA PHE A 68 1.60 -16.63 -9.85
C PHE A 68 1.91 -15.16 -10.16
N VAL A 69 0.96 -14.47 -10.80
CA VAL A 69 1.15 -13.07 -11.28
C VAL A 69 0.52 -12.07 -10.29
N GLY A 70 -0.21 -12.58 -9.28
CA GLY A 70 -0.70 -11.81 -8.15
C GLY A 70 -1.55 -10.59 -8.57
N PRO A 71 -1.21 -9.36 -8.14
CA PRO A 71 -2.00 -8.16 -8.45
C PRO A 71 -2.11 -7.88 -9.96
N ILE A 72 -1.08 -8.22 -10.73
CA ILE A 72 -1.07 -8.00 -12.19
C ILE A 72 -2.09 -8.94 -12.86
N GLY A 73 -2.29 -10.14 -12.33
CA GLY A 73 -3.32 -11.07 -12.82
C GLY A 73 -4.74 -10.51 -12.66
N ILE A 74 -4.98 -9.73 -11.60
CA ILE A 74 -6.27 -9.05 -11.35
C ILE A 74 -6.55 -8.00 -12.43
N LEU A 75 -5.53 -7.22 -12.80
CA LEU A 75 -5.65 -6.23 -13.88
C LEU A 75 -6.03 -6.91 -15.19
N ALA A 76 -5.27 -7.92 -15.59
CA ALA A 76 -5.56 -8.69 -16.80
C ALA A 76 -6.99 -9.24 -16.78
N TYR A 77 -7.44 -9.79 -15.65
CA TYR A 77 -8.79 -10.33 -15.49
C TYR A 77 -9.88 -9.30 -15.75
N PHE A 78 -9.82 -8.13 -15.10
CA PHE A 78 -10.87 -7.13 -15.25
C PHE A 78 -10.88 -6.46 -16.63
N PHE A 79 -9.71 -6.31 -17.28
CA PHE A 79 -9.62 -5.76 -18.63
C PHE A 79 -10.14 -6.76 -19.69
N VAL A 80 -9.73 -8.02 -19.64
CA VAL A 80 -10.18 -9.05 -20.61
C VAL A 80 -11.68 -9.33 -20.49
N GLU A 81 -12.19 -9.32 -19.26
CA GLU A 81 -13.59 -9.57 -18.96
C GLU A 81 -14.49 -8.31 -19.12
N ASN A 82 -13.95 -7.21 -19.67
CA ASN A 82 -14.66 -5.96 -19.97
C ASN A 82 -15.40 -5.33 -18.77
N ARG A 83 -14.96 -5.57 -17.54
CA ARG A 83 -15.57 -4.99 -16.33
C ARG A 83 -14.95 -3.64 -15.99
N LYS A 84 -15.24 -2.64 -16.82
CA LYS A 84 -14.63 -1.29 -16.78
C LYS A 84 -14.62 -0.65 -15.38
N LYS A 85 -15.70 -0.77 -14.60
CA LYS A 85 -15.80 -0.20 -13.25
C LYS A 85 -14.81 -0.85 -12.26
N TRP A 86 -14.73 -2.18 -12.26
CA TRP A 86 -13.83 -2.93 -11.37
C TRP A 86 -12.37 -2.84 -11.82
N GLY A 87 -12.13 -2.77 -13.14
CA GLY A 87 -10.80 -2.55 -13.70
C GLY A 87 -10.21 -1.18 -13.34
N ILE A 88 -11.01 -0.11 -13.37
CA ILE A 88 -10.51 1.22 -12.94
C ILE A 88 -10.18 1.22 -11.45
N ALA A 89 -11.06 0.63 -10.63
CA ALA A 89 -10.79 0.50 -9.19
C ALA A 89 -9.47 -0.24 -8.93
N SER A 90 -9.26 -1.40 -9.58
CA SER A 90 -8.02 -2.16 -9.40
C SER A 90 -6.78 -1.39 -9.85
N VAL A 91 -6.83 -0.64 -10.96
CA VAL A 91 -5.73 0.25 -11.38
C VAL A 91 -5.41 1.30 -10.32
N ILE A 92 -6.43 1.96 -9.77
CA ILE A 92 -6.25 2.99 -8.73
C ILE A 92 -5.61 2.36 -7.49
N PHE A 93 -6.11 1.22 -7.01
CA PHE A 93 -5.54 0.52 -5.87
C PHE A 93 -4.10 0.03 -6.14
N LEU A 94 -3.81 -0.44 -7.36
CA LEU A 94 -2.46 -0.85 -7.76
C LEU A 94 -1.48 0.31 -7.83
N GLY A 95 -1.93 1.50 -8.25
CA GLY A 95 -1.10 2.70 -8.29
C GLY A 95 -0.94 3.36 -6.91
N LEU A 96 -1.92 3.23 -6.03
CA LEU A 96 -1.90 3.84 -4.70
C LEU A 96 -0.78 3.27 -3.83
N LEU A 97 -0.55 1.95 -3.87
CA LEU A 97 0.45 1.28 -3.05
C LEU A 97 1.89 1.76 -3.35
N PRO A 98 2.40 1.73 -4.61
CA PRO A 98 3.72 2.25 -4.92
C PRO A 98 3.81 3.75 -4.66
N PHE A 99 2.73 4.51 -4.87
CA PHE A 99 2.70 5.93 -4.51
C PHE A 99 2.93 6.15 -3.01
N VAL A 100 2.19 5.46 -2.14
CA VAL A 100 2.34 5.55 -0.68
C VAL A 100 3.76 5.13 -0.25
N LEU A 101 4.32 4.07 -0.85
CA LEU A 101 5.68 3.62 -0.55
C LEU A 101 6.74 4.65 -0.93
N VAL A 102 6.59 5.32 -2.09
CA VAL A 102 7.51 6.38 -2.53
C VAL A 102 7.44 7.57 -1.58
N VAL A 103 6.23 8.03 -1.22
CA VAL A 103 6.06 9.15 -0.28
C VAL A 103 6.64 8.79 1.10
N TYR A 104 6.40 7.58 1.58
CA TYR A 104 6.97 7.09 2.83
C TYR A 104 8.51 7.05 2.79
N ALA A 105 9.09 6.54 1.71
CA ALA A 105 10.55 6.48 1.54
C ALA A 105 11.17 7.88 1.53
N ILE A 106 10.55 8.84 0.83
CA ILE A 106 11.00 10.25 0.81
C ILE A 106 10.92 10.86 2.20
N ALA A 107 9.79 10.69 2.90
CA ALA A 107 9.61 11.20 4.25
C ALA A 107 10.68 10.66 5.21
N ASN A 108 10.99 9.36 5.12
CA ASN A 108 12.01 8.73 5.93
C ASN A 108 13.43 9.23 5.59
N MET A 109 13.77 9.41 4.31
CA MET A 109 15.07 9.98 3.90
C MET A 109 15.26 11.40 4.46
N VAL A 110 14.22 12.23 4.40
CA VAL A 110 14.28 13.60 4.94
C VAL A 110 14.51 13.58 6.45
N LEU A 111 13.88 12.66 7.18
CA LEU A 111 14.06 12.53 8.62
C LEU A 111 15.48 12.07 8.98
N VAL A 112 16.00 11.05 8.29
CA VAL A 112 17.36 10.54 8.51
C VAL A 112 18.42 11.61 8.24
N THR A 113 18.21 12.49 7.25
CA THR A 113 19.17 13.55 6.91
C THR A 113 19.19 14.71 7.92
N ARG A 114 18.16 14.83 8.77
CA ARG A 114 18.01 15.90 9.76
C ARG A 114 18.60 15.56 11.14
N ILE A 115 18.93 14.28 11.36
CA ILE A 115 19.53 13.73 12.59
C ILE A 115 21.04 13.62 12.38
#